data_AF-A0A7Y1ZRS3-F1
#
_entry.id   AF-A0A7Y1ZRS3-F1
#
_cell.length_a   1.000
_cell.length_b   1.000
_cell.length_c   1.000
_cell.angle_alpha   90.00
_cell.angle_beta   90.00
_cell.angle_gamma   90.00
#
_symmetry.space_group_name_H-M   'P 1'
#
loop_
_entity.id
_entity.type
_entity.pdbx_description
1 polymer ?
#
loop_
_entity_poly.entity_id
_entity_poly.type
_entity_poly.pdbx_seq_one_letter_code
_entity_poly.pdbx_strand_id
1 'polypeptide(L)'
;MSSDELQRYISDAVDLGLTSFDHADIYGDYGCEAAFGQALAPALREKIQLITKCGIGLVSAARPAHRIKHYNLSKSHIISSVEQSLTNLRTDRIDLLMLHRPDPLMD
;
A
#
# COMPACT_ATOMS: atom_id res chain seq x y z
N MET A 1 -7.73 -15.63 -2.54
CA MET A 1 -7.14 -16.17 -1.30
C MET A 1 -7.97 -15.64 -0.14
N SER A 2 -8.31 -16.49 0.81
CA SER A 2 -8.87 -16.06 2.10
C SER A 2 -7.81 -15.31 2.92
N SER A 3 -8.22 -14.60 3.97
CA SER A 3 -7.29 -13.95 4.90
C SER A 3 -6.31 -14.96 5.51
N ASP A 4 -6.78 -16.16 5.87
CA ASP A 4 -5.96 -17.21 6.49
C ASP A 4 -4.96 -17.84 5.50
N GLU A 5 -5.33 -17.95 4.22
CA GLU A 5 -4.40 -18.37 3.17
C GLU A 5 -3.30 -17.33 2.95
N LEU A 6 -3.66 -16.04 2.96
CA LEU A 6 -2.69 -14.95 2.81
C LEU A 6 -1.75 -14.83 4.01
N GLN A 7 -2.26 -14.97 5.23
CA GLN A 7 -1.44 -14.95 6.44
C GLN A 7 -0.38 -16.07 6.43
N ARG A 8 -0.79 -17.29 6.04
CA ARG A 8 0.13 -18.42 5.88
C ARG A 8 1.19 -18.14 4.83
N TYR A 9 0.78 -17.63 3.66
CA TYR A 9 1.72 -17.24 2.61
C TYR A 9 2.76 -16.21 3.08
N ILE A 10 2.34 -15.18 3.84
CA ILE A 10 3.25 -14.18 4.41
C ILE A 10 4.23 -14.83 5.38
N SER A 11 3.74 -15.73 6.25
CA SER A 11 4.57 -16.43 7.23
C SER A 11 5.63 -17.30 6.54
N ASP A 12 5.21 -18.10 5.54
CA ASP A 12 6.09 -18.96 4.77
C ASP A 12 7.15 -18.13 4.00
N ALA A 13 6.77 -16.99 3.44
CA ALA A 13 7.71 -16.07 2.77
C ALA A 13 8.76 -15.54 3.75
N VAL A 14 8.36 -15.13 4.95
CA VAL A 14 9.28 -14.65 6.00
C VAL A 14 10.21 -15.78 6.46
N ASP A 15 9.72 -17.01 6.61
CA ASP A 15 10.53 -18.18 6.98
C ASP A 15 11.59 -18.53 5.91
N LEU A 16 11.32 -18.19 4.63
CA LEU A 16 12.27 -18.27 3.54
C LEU A 16 13.24 -17.08 3.45
N GLY A 17 13.14 -16.11 4.37
CA GLY A 17 13.97 -14.90 4.39
C GLY A 17 13.50 -13.79 3.45
N LEU A 18 12.29 -13.87 2.91
CA LEU A 18 11.68 -12.81 2.10
C LEU A 18 11.04 -11.78 3.03
N THR A 19 11.79 -10.72 3.36
CA THR A 19 11.34 -9.73 4.35
C THR A 19 10.78 -8.45 3.74
N SER A 20 11.03 -8.15 2.47
CA SER A 20 10.54 -6.92 1.83
C SER A 20 9.27 -7.18 1.01
N PHE A 21 8.18 -6.48 1.35
CA PHE A 21 6.88 -6.61 0.70
C PHE A 21 6.52 -5.30 -0.02
N ASP A 22 6.18 -5.42 -1.30
CA ASP A 22 5.90 -4.30 -2.18
C ASP A 22 4.39 -4.10 -2.38
N HIS A 23 3.93 -2.89 -2.10
CA HIS A 23 2.55 -2.43 -2.23
C HIS A 23 2.48 -1.15 -3.07
N ALA A 24 1.26 -0.73 -3.38
CA ALA A 24 0.93 0.62 -3.80
C ALA A 24 -0.53 0.89 -3.45
N ASP A 25 -0.86 2.15 -3.18
CA ASP A 25 -2.22 2.57 -2.86
C ASP A 25 -3.25 2.09 -3.90
N ILE A 26 -2.93 2.14 -5.19
CA ILE A 26 -3.85 1.76 -6.28
C ILE A 26 -3.97 0.24 -6.53
N TYR A 27 -3.13 -0.60 -5.92
CA TYR A 27 -3.13 -2.03 -6.26
C TYR A 27 -4.45 -2.72 -5.86
N GLY A 28 -4.97 -3.53 -6.78
CA GLY A 28 -6.25 -4.22 -6.59
C GLY A 28 -7.43 -3.27 -6.41
N ASP A 29 -7.48 -2.19 -7.20
CA ASP A 29 -8.53 -1.17 -7.11
C ASP A 29 -8.64 -0.54 -5.71
N TYR A 30 -7.48 -0.17 -5.14
CA TYR A 30 -7.33 0.32 -3.76
C TYR A 30 -7.62 -0.70 -2.65
N GLY A 31 -7.62 -2.00 -2.97
CA GLY A 31 -7.94 -3.08 -2.02
C GLY A 31 -6.76 -3.88 -1.47
N CYS A 32 -5.61 -3.92 -2.17
CA CYS A 32 -4.53 -4.86 -1.81
C CYS A 32 -3.87 -4.56 -0.46
N GLU A 33 -3.64 -3.29 -0.13
CA GLU A 33 -3.08 -2.92 1.19
C GLU A 33 -3.99 -3.34 2.33
N ALA A 34 -5.30 -3.14 2.19
CA ALA A 34 -6.27 -3.52 3.22
C ALA A 34 -6.35 -5.04 3.39
N ALA A 35 -6.34 -5.78 2.29
CA ALA A 35 -6.30 -7.24 2.33
C ALA A 35 -5.03 -7.77 3.02
N PHE A 36 -3.86 -7.17 2.71
CA PHE A 36 -2.60 -7.54 3.34
C PHE A 36 -2.57 -7.18 4.83
N GLY A 37 -2.98 -5.96 5.20
CA GLY A 37 -3.04 -5.54 6.60
C GLY A 37 -3.99 -6.39 7.43
N GLN A 38 -5.10 -6.87 6.86
CA GLN A 38 -6.00 -7.82 7.52
C GLN A 38 -5.32 -9.18 7.80
N ALA A 39 -4.48 -9.66 6.89
CA ALA A 39 -3.78 -10.93 7.00
C ALA A 39 -2.44 -10.85 7.75
N LEU A 40 -1.89 -9.65 7.97
CA LEU A 40 -0.60 -9.48 8.63
C LEU A 40 -0.72 -9.74 10.13
N ALA A 41 -0.13 -10.85 10.60
CA ALA A 41 -0.04 -11.13 12.02
C ALA A 41 0.87 -10.09 12.72
N PRO A 42 0.47 -9.53 13.88
CA PRO A 42 1.26 -8.50 14.58
C PRO A 42 2.72 -8.90 14.85
N ALA A 43 2.98 -10.18 15.15
CA ALA A 43 4.32 -10.69 15.42
C ALA A 43 5.25 -10.71 14.19
N LEU A 44 4.70 -10.59 12.97
CA LEU A 44 5.49 -10.53 11.74
C LEU A 44 5.87 -9.11 11.36
N ARG A 45 5.18 -8.08 11.87
CA ARG A 45 5.43 -6.69 11.46
C ARG A 45 6.88 -6.26 11.67
N GLU A 46 7.49 -6.65 12.78
CA GLU A 46 8.90 -6.34 13.10
C GLU A 46 9.91 -7.13 12.25
N LYS A 47 9.47 -8.16 11.52
CA LYS A 47 10.32 -9.01 10.68
C LYS A 47 10.31 -8.61 9.21
N ILE A 48 9.48 -7.64 8.83
CA ILE A 48 9.27 -7.25 7.44
C ILE A 48 9.54 -5.76 7.22
N GLN A 49 9.88 -5.42 5.99
CA GLN A 49 9.91 -4.06 5.47
C GLN A 49 8.71 -3.86 4.54
N LEU A 50 7.90 -2.84 4.81
CA LEU A 50 6.77 -2.45 3.97
C LEU A 50 7.18 -1.31 3.04
N ILE A 51 7.14 -1.61 1.75
CA ILE A 51 7.32 -0.63 0.67
C ILE A 51 5.93 -0.34 0.12
N THR A 52 5.53 0.94 0.06
CA THR A 52 4.32 1.31 -0.68
C THR A 52 4.55 2.53 -1.56
N LYS A 53 3.58 2.82 -2.42
CA LYS A 53 3.66 3.88 -3.42
C LYS A 53 2.37 4.67 -3.45
N CYS A 54 2.48 5.96 -3.77
CA CYS A 54 1.32 6.83 -3.98
C CYS A 54 1.51 7.74 -5.20
N GLY A 55 0.45 8.49 -5.54
CA GLY A 55 0.49 9.57 -6.53
C GLY A 55 -0.23 9.26 -7.85
N ILE A 56 -0.89 8.12 -7.99
CA ILE A 56 -1.72 7.80 -9.15
C ILE A 56 -3.20 7.93 -8.77
N GLY A 57 -3.89 8.88 -9.39
CA GLY A 57 -5.35 9.00 -9.32
C GLY A 57 -6.00 8.04 -10.31
N LEU A 58 -6.21 6.78 -9.90
CA LEU A 58 -6.93 5.79 -10.70
C LEU A 58 -8.45 6.04 -10.62
N VAL A 59 -9.14 5.97 -11.76
CA VAL A 59 -10.61 5.97 -11.81
C VAL A 59 -11.11 4.65 -11.24
N SER A 60 -11.83 4.73 -10.12
CA SER A 60 -12.22 3.60 -9.30
C SER A 60 -13.54 3.87 -8.57
N ALA A 61 -14.34 2.83 -8.35
CA ALA A 61 -15.51 2.94 -7.47
C ALA A 61 -15.11 3.26 -6.02
N ALA A 62 -13.92 2.85 -5.58
CA ALA A 62 -13.37 3.18 -4.26
C ALA A 62 -12.94 4.65 -4.15
N ARG A 63 -12.73 5.34 -5.28
CA ARG A 63 -12.31 6.75 -5.35
C ARG A 63 -13.17 7.53 -6.35
N PRO A 64 -14.46 7.77 -6.04
CA PRO A 64 -15.40 8.40 -6.98
C PRO A 64 -15.04 9.85 -7.35
N ALA A 65 -14.17 10.50 -6.57
CA ALA A 65 -13.63 11.82 -6.89
C ALA A 65 -12.66 11.80 -8.09
N HIS A 66 -12.02 10.67 -8.38
CA HIS A 66 -11.13 10.53 -9.54
C HIS A 66 -11.96 10.30 -10.80
N ARG A 67 -12.26 11.40 -11.51
CA ARG A 67 -13.06 11.36 -12.74
C ARG A 67 -12.26 10.96 -13.98
N ILE A 68 -10.96 11.20 -13.95
CA ILE A 68 -10.02 10.83 -15.02
C ILE A 68 -8.77 10.21 -14.39
N LYS A 69 -8.05 9.39 -15.15
CA LYS A 69 -6.74 8.91 -14.71
C LYS A 69 -5.73 10.06 -14.77
N HIS A 70 -5.03 10.31 -13.68
CA HIS A 70 -4.04 11.38 -13.58
C HIS A 70 -2.94 11.03 -12.56
N TYR A 71 -1.91 11.88 -12.49
CA TYR A 71 -0.93 11.88 -11.41
C TYR A 71 -1.20 13.07 -10.50
N ASN A 72 -0.90 12.89 -9.21
CA ASN A 72 -1.02 13.94 -8.22
C ASN A 72 0.08 13.77 -7.17
N LEU A 73 1.16 14.53 -7.31
CA LEU A 73 2.24 14.56 -6.32
C LEU A 73 2.18 15.78 -5.38
N SER A 74 1.00 16.39 -5.23
CA SER A 74 0.83 17.46 -4.24
C SER A 74 1.09 16.95 -2.82
N LYS A 75 1.67 17.81 -1.97
CA LYS A 75 1.97 17.49 -0.57
C LYS A 75 0.77 16.93 0.19
N SER A 76 -0.41 17.54 0.02
CA SER A 76 -1.65 17.10 0.69
C SER A 76 -2.08 15.72 0.23
N HIS A 77 -1.98 15.42 -1.07
CA HIS A 77 -2.30 14.09 -1.60
C HIS A 77 -1.34 13.04 -1.04
N ILE A 78 -0.03 13.29 -1.07
CA ILE A 78 0.98 12.35 -0.56
C ILE A 78 0.72 12.01 0.92
N ILE A 79 0.50 13.03 1.77
CA ILE A 79 0.20 12.82 3.19
C ILE A 79 -1.07 11.98 3.35
N SER A 80 -2.16 12.34 2.66
CA SER A 80 -3.43 11.61 2.76
C SER A 80 -3.34 10.16 2.29
N SER A 81 -2.55 9.90 1.24
CA SER A 81 -2.32 8.54 0.75
C SER A 81 -1.52 7.72 1.75
N VAL A 82 -0.49 8.31 2.37
CA VAL A 82 0.33 7.65 3.40
C VAL A 82 -0.52 7.31 4.63
N GLU A 83 -1.32 8.25 5.13
CA GLU A 83 -2.22 8.01 6.27
C GLU A 83 -3.23 6.87 5.97
N GLN A 84 -3.74 6.83 4.75
CA GLN A 84 -4.60 5.73 4.32
C GLN A 84 -3.83 4.40 4.22
N SER A 85 -2.62 4.39 3.67
CA SER A 85 -1.78 3.19 3.60
C SER A 85 -1.46 2.64 4.99
N LEU A 86 -1.12 3.49 5.95
CA LEU A 86 -0.90 3.10 7.36
C LEU A 86 -2.15 2.44 7.95
N THR A 87 -3.32 3.04 7.71
CA THR A 87 -4.62 2.50 8.13
C THR A 87 -4.90 1.14 7.49
N ASN A 88 -4.73 1.03 6.17
CA ASN A 88 -5.00 -0.18 5.39
C ASN A 88 -4.06 -1.33 5.79
N LEU A 89 -2.77 -1.04 5.91
CA LEU A 89 -1.73 -1.99 6.30
C LEU A 89 -1.73 -2.29 7.81
N ARG A 90 -2.56 -1.58 8.60
CA ARG A 90 -2.71 -1.72 10.05
C ARG A 90 -1.37 -1.60 10.79
N THR A 91 -0.61 -0.58 10.43
CA THR A 91 0.72 -0.30 10.99
C THR A 91 0.89 1.20 11.24
N ASP A 92 1.81 1.55 12.13
CA ASP A 92 2.20 2.91 12.46
C ASP A 92 3.37 3.44 11.61
N ARG A 93 4.01 2.59 10.79
CA ARG A 93 5.15 2.98 9.96
C ARG A 93 5.19 2.28 8.61
N ILE A 94 5.74 2.98 7.63
CA ILE A 94 6.14 2.48 6.31
C ILE A 94 7.67 2.57 6.22
N ASP A 95 8.32 1.52 5.75
CA ASP A 95 9.78 1.45 5.69
C ASP A 95 10.33 2.18 4.47
N LEU A 96 9.59 2.18 3.35
CA LEU A 96 9.89 2.97 2.16
C LEU A 96 8.61 3.44 1.47
N LEU A 97 8.51 4.75 1.23
CA LEU A 97 7.50 5.35 0.38
C LEU A 97 8.11 5.72 -0.97
N MET A 98 7.46 5.32 -2.06
CA MET A 98 7.84 5.75 -3.41
C MET A 98 6.77 6.65 -4.04
N LEU A 99 7.22 7.68 -4.77
CA LEU A 99 6.35 8.37 -5.71
C LEU A 99 6.20 7.48 -6.94
N HIS A 100 5.00 6.96 -7.16
CA HIS A 100 4.77 5.79 -8.02
C HIS A 100 5.13 6.06 -9.49
N ARG A 101 4.88 7.28 -9.96
CA ARG A 101 5.25 7.77 -11.29
C ARG A 101 5.61 9.25 -11.22
N PRO A 102 6.48 9.76 -12.10
CA PRO A 102 6.69 11.19 -12.22
C PRO A 102 5.39 11.87 -12.66
N ASP A 103 5.09 12.99 -12.02
CA ASP A 103 3.95 13.86 -12.35
C ASP A 103 4.49 15.07 -13.14
N PRO A 104 4.06 15.31 -14.39
CA PRO A 104 4.47 16.48 -15.15
C PRO A 104 4.12 17.82 -14.49
N LEU A 105 3.22 17.82 -13.50
CA LEU A 105 2.79 18.98 -12.74
C LEU A 105 3.45 19.08 -11.36
N MET A 106 4.52 18.31 -11.11
CA MET A 106 5.31 18.44 -9.89
C MET A 106 6.19 19.70 -9.96
N ASP A 107 6.18 20.48 -8.87
CA ASP A 107 7.05 21.65 -8.65
C ASP A 107 8.25 21.28 -7.75
#